data_AF-A0AAD3CMY8-F1
#
_entry.id   AF-A0AAD3CMY8-F1
#
_cell.length_a   1.000
_cell.length_b   1.000
_cell.length_c   1.000
_cell.angle_alpha   90.00
_cell.angle_beta   90.00
_cell.angle_gamma   90.00
#
_symmetry.space_group_name_H-M   'P 1'
#
loop_
_entity.id
_entity.type
_entity.pdbx_description
1 polymer ?
#
loop_
_entity_poly.entity_id
_entity_poly.type
_entity_poly.pdbx_seq_one_letter_code
_entity_poly.pdbx_strand_id
1 'polypeptide(L)'
;MNLYLRNPNPHSPSDEIALNLIRRANLDMLWGRDSSTVSSAYGQMLQLKKMSSNLGLLVSRDKMGPWPIEDCSGVETAMLMLWKSLDKGQKGRNYCQFDTIRKIRSLRENIHSGSINGLLSNVAFTDQRGRVFHMDKSPMHTKWFQLFSKGCESRMENSTSQDAALSVEAMLAMLELLWKSLDKGQKGRNYCQFDTIRKIRSLRENIHSGSINGLLSNVAFTDQRGRVFHMDKSPMHTKWFQLFSKGCKSRMENSTSQDAALSVEAMLAMLELLELRVQRTSTSKEERRMAVMIAAVLVVGFCAALRGGEIMLVEATEFCRRIDAGRVESTQHVLVPLMG
;
A
#
# COMPACT_ATOMS: atom_id res chain seq x y z
N MET A 1 31.13 -18.69 6.42
CA MET A 1 31.22 -17.22 6.36
C MET A 1 32.29 -16.75 7.32
N ASN A 2 33.25 -15.97 6.84
CA ASN A 2 34.34 -15.46 7.65
C ASN A 2 34.31 -13.93 7.60
N LEU A 3 33.54 -13.33 8.52
CA LEU A 3 33.35 -11.88 8.57
C LEU A 3 34.66 -11.10 8.78
N TYR A 4 35.67 -11.74 9.40
CA TYR A 4 36.95 -11.12 9.72
C TYR A 4 38.06 -11.48 8.73
N LEU A 5 37.76 -12.29 7.71
CA LEU A 5 38.72 -12.81 6.72
C LEU A 5 39.93 -13.52 7.34
N ARG A 6 39.84 -13.92 8.61
CA ARG A 6 40.89 -14.62 9.38
C ARG A 6 40.29 -15.62 10.37
N ASN A 7 41.09 -16.54 10.87
CA ASN A 7 40.65 -17.44 11.95
C ASN A 7 40.48 -16.66 13.27
N PRO A 8 39.53 -17.07 14.14
CA PRO A 8 39.38 -16.46 15.45
C PRO A 8 40.62 -16.74 16.30
N ASN A 9 41.13 -15.70 16.96
CA ASN A 9 42.20 -15.81 17.92
C ASN A 9 41.60 -16.07 19.31
N PRO A 10 41.89 -17.23 19.95
CA PRO A 10 41.31 -17.58 21.25
C PRO A 10 41.71 -16.63 22.38
N HIS A 11 42.76 -15.82 22.21
CA HIS A 11 43.22 -14.85 23.20
C HIS A 11 42.71 -13.43 22.94
N SER A 12 41.89 -13.22 21.90
CA SER A 12 41.31 -11.91 21.60
C SER A 12 39.91 -11.79 22.20
N PRO A 13 39.68 -10.86 23.17
CA PRO A 13 38.36 -10.65 23.74
C PRO A 13 37.30 -10.27 22.69
N SER A 14 37.71 -9.53 21.66
CA SER A 14 36.82 -9.14 20.56
C SER A 14 36.32 -10.34 19.75
N ASP A 15 37.18 -11.32 19.49
CA ASP A 15 36.81 -12.54 18.76
C ASP A 15 35.91 -13.43 19.62
N GLU A 16 36.17 -13.49 20.93
CA GLU A 16 35.30 -14.21 21.86
C GLU A 16 33.88 -13.62 21.89
N ILE A 17 33.76 -12.29 21.98
CA ILE A 17 32.49 -11.58 21.90
C ILE A 17 31.79 -11.88 20.57
N ALA A 18 32.52 -11.79 19.45
CA ALA A 18 31.96 -12.06 18.13
C ALA A 18 31.40 -13.48 18.02
N LEU A 19 32.15 -14.49 18.51
CA LEU A 19 31.70 -15.88 18.55
C LEU A 19 30.44 -16.05 19.42
N ASN A 20 30.38 -15.38 20.56
CA ASN A 20 29.21 -15.42 21.44
C ASN A 20 27.97 -14.79 20.77
N LEU A 21 28.12 -13.67 20.07
CA LEU A 21 27.04 -13.05 19.30
C LEU A 21 26.56 -13.95 18.16
N ILE A 22 27.48 -14.63 17.44
CA ILE A 22 27.12 -15.58 16.37
C ILE A 22 26.35 -16.77 16.94
N ARG A 23 26.81 -17.35 18.06
CA ARG A 23 26.09 -18.43 18.76
C ARG A 23 24.68 -17.97 19.15
N ARG A 24 24.56 -16.76 19.68
CA ARG A 24 23.27 -16.19 20.06
C ARG A 24 22.35 -15.98 18.87
N ALA A 25 22.86 -15.48 17.74
CA ALA A 25 22.08 -15.31 16.52
C ALA A 25 21.56 -16.66 15.98
N ASN A 26 22.38 -17.71 16.06
CA ASN A 26 21.96 -19.06 15.68
C ASN A 26 20.87 -19.62 16.61
N LEU A 27 20.97 -19.38 17.93
CA LEU A 27 19.92 -19.76 18.87
C LEU A 27 18.60 -19.05 18.58
N ASP A 28 18.64 -17.74 18.32
CA ASP A 28 17.45 -16.98 17.92
C ASP A 28 16.87 -17.50 16.60
N MET A 29 17.71 -17.84 15.63
CA MET A 29 17.26 -18.43 14.37
C MET A 29 16.49 -19.74 14.60
N LEU A 30 16.98 -20.61 15.48
CA LEU A 30 16.29 -21.86 15.84
C LEU A 30 14.96 -21.58 16.55
N TRP A 31 14.93 -20.61 17.47
CA TRP A 31 13.72 -20.19 18.19
C TRP A 31 12.73 -19.37 17.36
N GLY A 32 13.09 -18.98 16.12
CA GLY A 32 12.13 -18.44 15.17
C GLY A 32 11.07 -19.46 14.72
N ARG A 33 11.30 -20.76 14.98
CA ARG A 33 10.35 -21.86 14.72
C ARG A 33 9.87 -22.48 16.02
N ASP A 34 8.64 -22.97 16.00
CA ASP A 34 8.10 -23.72 17.14
C ASP A 34 8.84 -25.05 17.29
N SER A 35 9.11 -25.48 18.53
CA SER A 35 9.83 -26.72 18.84
C SER A 35 9.19 -27.96 18.21
N SER A 36 7.86 -27.97 18.10
CA SER A 36 7.09 -29.01 17.41
C SER A 36 7.41 -29.09 15.91
N THR A 37 7.60 -27.95 15.26
CA THR A 37 7.95 -27.85 13.83
C THR A 37 9.36 -28.41 13.58
N VAL A 38 10.32 -28.09 14.44
CA VAL A 38 11.70 -28.60 14.34
C VAL A 38 11.73 -30.11 14.55
N SER A 39 11.02 -30.62 15.56
CA SER A 39 10.95 -32.05 15.88
C SER A 39 10.28 -32.85 14.75
N SER A 40 9.19 -32.33 14.18
CA SER A 40 8.50 -32.94 13.04
C SER A 40 9.40 -33.01 11.80
N ALA A 41 10.11 -31.93 11.47
CA ALA A 41 11.03 -31.91 10.32
C ALA A 41 12.19 -32.91 10.49
N TYR A 42 12.73 -33.05 11.70
CA TYR A 42 13.75 -34.04 12.00
C TYR A 42 13.23 -35.48 11.81
N GLY A 43 12.02 -35.77 12.30
CA GLY A 43 11.36 -37.06 12.09
C GLY A 43 11.17 -37.39 10.61
N GLN A 44 10.70 -36.42 9.83
CA GLN A 44 10.56 -36.57 8.37
C GLN A 44 11.89 -36.82 7.66
N MET A 45 12.97 -36.15 8.09
CA MET A 45 14.31 -36.39 7.53
C MET A 45 14.80 -37.83 7.78
N LEU A 46 14.54 -38.39 8.97
CA LEU A 46 14.88 -39.79 9.27
C LEU A 46 14.07 -40.77 8.41
N GLN A 47 12.78 -40.50 8.22
CA GLN A 47 11.93 -41.29 7.33
C GLN A 47 12.42 -41.22 5.88
N LEU A 48 12.75 -40.03 5.38
CA LEU A 48 13.30 -39.84 4.04
C LEU A 48 14.61 -40.60 3.84
N LYS A 49 15.51 -40.59 4.84
CA LYS A 49 16.75 -41.37 4.81
C LYS A 49 16.44 -42.86 4.69
N LYS A 50 15.50 -43.38 5.49
CA LYS A 50 15.08 -44.79 5.45
C LYS A 50 14.47 -45.17 4.09
N MET A 51 13.57 -44.35 3.56
CA MET A 51 12.94 -44.56 2.25
C MET A 51 13.96 -44.55 1.12
N SER A 52 14.90 -43.61 1.14
CA SER A 52 15.96 -43.51 0.14
C SER A 52 16.87 -44.74 0.16
N SER A 53 17.27 -45.19 1.35
CA SER A 53 18.06 -46.43 1.50
C SER A 53 17.31 -47.66 1.00
N ASN A 54 16.01 -47.78 1.28
CA ASN A 54 15.19 -48.90 0.79
C ASN A 54 15.07 -48.92 -0.75
N LEU A 55 15.08 -47.73 -1.37
CA LEU A 55 15.04 -47.58 -2.83
C LEU A 55 16.43 -47.62 -3.48
N GLY A 56 17.50 -47.84 -2.72
CA GLY A 56 18.88 -47.78 -3.23
C GLY A 56 19.32 -46.37 -3.68
N LEU A 57 18.58 -45.33 -3.30
CA LEU A 57 18.87 -43.95 -3.66
C LEU A 57 19.87 -43.34 -2.68
N LEU A 58 20.88 -42.66 -3.23
CA LEU A 58 21.66 -41.69 -2.46
C LEU A 58 20.73 -40.54 -2.08
N VAL A 59 20.65 -40.24 -0.77
CA VAL A 59 19.93 -39.06 -0.30
C VAL A 59 20.62 -37.84 -0.90
N SER A 60 20.06 -37.28 -1.97
CA SER A 60 20.55 -36.03 -2.56
C SER A 60 20.38 -34.94 -1.52
N ARG A 61 21.52 -34.48 -0.99
CA ARG A 61 21.58 -33.29 -0.14
C ARG A 61 22.22 -32.21 -0.96
N ASP A 62 21.60 -31.04 -0.99
CA ASP A 62 22.26 -29.85 -1.50
C ASP A 62 23.59 -29.68 -0.76
N LYS A 63 24.63 -29.28 -1.50
CA LYS A 63 25.94 -29.01 -0.91
C LYS A 63 25.78 -27.92 0.15
N MET A 64 25.99 -28.26 1.42
CA MET A 64 25.89 -27.33 2.55
C MET A 64 27.11 -26.40 2.69
N GLY A 65 27.99 -26.35 1.68
CA GLY A 65 29.20 -25.53 1.67
C GLY A 65 30.21 -25.99 0.61
N PRO A 66 31.35 -25.28 0.50
CA PRO A 66 31.79 -24.17 1.36
C PRO A 66 30.96 -22.89 1.13
N TRP A 67 30.59 -22.22 2.22
CA TRP A 67 29.86 -20.95 2.15
C TRP A 67 30.75 -19.82 1.63
N PRO A 68 30.18 -18.82 0.93
CA PRO A 68 30.91 -17.61 0.56
C PRO A 68 31.62 -16.97 1.76
N ILE A 69 32.74 -16.31 1.47
CA ILE A 69 33.53 -15.59 2.47
C ILE A 69 32.77 -14.34 2.93
N GLU A 70 32.07 -13.68 2.01
CA GLU A 70 31.23 -12.50 2.22
C GLU A 70 29.97 -12.76 3.07
N ASP A 71 29.36 -11.70 3.62
CA ASP A 71 28.12 -11.79 4.38
C ASP A 71 26.89 -11.91 3.48
N CYS A 72 26.59 -13.14 3.06
CA CYS A 72 25.41 -13.48 2.25
C CYS A 72 24.13 -13.73 3.06
N SER A 73 24.18 -13.75 4.40
CA SER A 73 23.06 -14.16 5.27
C SER A 73 22.63 -13.08 6.26
N GLY A 74 23.36 -11.99 6.36
CA GLY A 74 23.09 -10.87 7.26
C GLY A 74 23.61 -11.09 8.67
N VAL A 75 24.61 -11.96 8.85
CA VAL A 75 25.17 -12.30 10.17
C VAL A 75 25.81 -11.07 10.82
N GLU A 76 26.47 -10.22 10.03
CA GLU A 76 27.06 -8.97 10.52
C GLU A 76 25.98 -8.06 11.12
N THR A 77 24.86 -7.90 10.42
CA THR A 77 23.75 -7.06 10.91
C THR A 77 23.09 -7.68 12.13
N ALA A 78 22.96 -9.01 12.18
CA ALA A 78 22.45 -9.72 13.35
C ALA A 78 23.35 -9.50 14.58
N MET A 79 24.68 -9.55 14.40
CA MET A 79 25.64 -9.24 15.46
C MET A 79 25.49 -7.80 15.97
N LEU A 80 25.33 -6.82 15.07
CA LEU A 80 25.13 -5.42 15.46
C LEU A 80 23.80 -5.22 16.20
N MET A 81 22.73 -5.89 15.78
CA MET A 81 21.45 -5.89 16.48
C MET A 81 21.56 -6.48 17.89
N LEU A 82 22.27 -7.60 18.04
CA LEU A 82 22.50 -8.24 19.35
C LEU A 82 23.42 -7.41 20.23
N TRP A 83 24.47 -6.81 19.68
CA TRP A 83 25.34 -5.90 20.41
C TRP A 83 24.54 -4.71 20.95
N LYS A 84 23.71 -4.08 20.11
CA LYS A 84 22.81 -2.99 20.53
C LYS A 84 21.80 -3.44 21.59
N SER A 85 21.44 -4.73 21.63
CA SER A 85 20.51 -5.25 22.63
C SER A 85 21.08 -5.24 24.05
N LEU A 86 22.40 -5.13 24.20
CA LEU A 86 23.08 -5.02 25.49
C LEU A 86 22.94 -3.62 26.11
N ASP A 87 22.54 -2.62 25.33
CA ASP A 87 22.32 -1.27 25.84
C ASP A 87 21.11 -1.21 26.78
N LYS A 88 21.13 -0.26 27.71
CA LYS A 88 19.95 0.04 28.54
C LYS A 88 18.78 0.50 27.66
N GLY A 89 17.58 0.07 28.02
CA GLY A 89 16.36 0.51 27.36
C GLY A 89 16.04 1.98 27.62
N GLN A 90 15.30 2.59 26.71
CA GLN A 90 14.71 3.92 26.97
C GLN A 90 13.68 3.84 28.10
N LYS A 91 13.43 4.99 28.76
CA LYS A 91 12.44 5.14 29.85
C LYS A 91 12.70 4.25 31.07
N GLY A 92 13.95 4.14 31.52
CA GLY A 92 14.29 3.47 32.77
C GLY A 92 14.22 1.94 32.73
N ARG A 93 14.13 1.33 31.55
CA ARG A 93 14.14 -0.13 31.39
C ARG A 93 15.55 -0.68 31.47
N ASN A 94 15.70 -1.79 32.17
CA ASN A 94 16.98 -2.51 32.29
C ASN A 94 17.36 -3.27 31.02
N TYR A 95 16.48 -3.36 30.02
CA TYR A 95 16.71 -4.09 28.77
C TYR A 95 16.28 -3.27 27.55
N CYS A 96 17.01 -3.42 26.45
CA CYS A 96 16.66 -2.83 25.16
C CYS A 96 15.49 -3.59 24.50
N GLN A 97 14.58 -2.89 23.82
CA GLN A 97 13.45 -3.52 23.12
C GLN A 97 13.81 -3.94 21.69
N PHE A 98 13.12 -4.97 21.19
CA PHE A 98 13.28 -5.44 19.81
C PHE A 98 13.05 -4.31 18.78
N ASP A 99 12.03 -3.47 18.99
CA ASP A 99 11.72 -2.35 18.10
C ASP A 99 12.83 -1.29 18.00
N THR A 100 13.68 -1.19 19.01
CA THR A 100 14.85 -0.31 19.00
C THR A 100 15.97 -0.93 18.18
N ILE A 101 16.30 -2.20 18.42
CA ILE A 101 17.41 -2.86 17.72
C ILE A 101 17.08 -3.14 16.24
N ARG A 102 15.81 -3.41 15.88
CA ARG A 102 15.40 -3.67 14.49
C ARG A 102 15.62 -2.47 13.56
N LYS A 103 15.78 -1.26 14.11
CA LYS A 103 16.15 -0.07 13.32
C LYS A 103 17.51 -0.22 12.64
N ILE A 104 18.42 -1.03 13.21
CA ILE A 104 19.72 -1.34 12.59
C ILE A 104 19.51 -2.13 11.29
N ARG A 105 18.58 -3.09 11.27
CA ARG A 105 18.19 -3.79 10.03
C ARG A 105 17.64 -2.80 9.01
N SER A 106 16.74 -1.89 9.40
CA SER A 106 16.19 -0.88 8.47
C SER A 106 17.28 0.04 7.90
N LEU A 107 18.24 0.48 8.72
CA LEU A 107 19.39 1.26 8.28
C LEU A 107 20.24 0.48 7.26
N ARG A 108 20.58 -0.77 7.57
CA ARG A 108 21.38 -1.65 6.71
C ARG A 108 20.69 -1.94 5.38
N GLU A 109 19.38 -2.13 5.39
CA GLU A 109 18.58 -2.32 4.18
C GLU A 109 18.62 -1.06 3.29
N ASN A 110 18.44 0.13 3.88
CA ASN A 110 18.54 1.37 3.11
C ASN A 110 19.92 1.57 2.48
N ILE A 111 20.99 1.22 3.21
CA ILE A 111 22.36 1.26 2.69
C ILE A 111 22.53 0.26 1.54
N HIS A 112 21.99 -0.96 1.69
CA HIS A 112 22.05 -1.98 0.64
C HIS A 112 21.31 -1.52 -0.62
N SER A 113 20.07 -1.03 -0.50
CA SER A 113 19.27 -0.55 -1.61
C SER A 113 19.87 0.66 -2.33
N GLY A 114 20.63 1.50 -1.63
CA GLY A 114 21.38 2.61 -2.21
C GLY A 114 22.75 2.22 -2.79
N SER A 115 23.20 0.98 -2.60
CA SER A 115 24.51 0.51 -3.09
C SER A 115 24.46 0.02 -4.53
N ILE A 116 25.63 -0.08 -5.18
CA ILE A 116 25.77 -0.67 -6.52
C ILE A 116 25.18 -2.09 -6.55
N ASN A 117 25.40 -2.88 -5.50
CA ASN A 117 24.88 -4.25 -5.41
C ASN A 117 23.36 -4.28 -5.29
N GLY A 118 22.76 -3.36 -4.52
CA GLY A 118 21.31 -3.25 -4.41
C GLY A 118 20.66 -2.80 -5.72
N LEU A 119 21.28 -1.86 -6.43
CA LEU A 119 20.81 -1.39 -7.74
C LEU A 119 20.89 -2.49 -8.81
N LEU A 120 22.00 -3.22 -8.89
CA LEU A 120 22.23 -4.27 -9.89
C LEU A 120 21.48 -5.57 -9.60
N SER A 121 21.16 -5.86 -8.33
CA SER A 121 20.45 -7.08 -7.94
C SER A 121 18.93 -6.91 -7.86
N ASN A 122 18.41 -5.70 -8.01
CA ASN A 122 16.97 -5.43 -7.98
C ASN A 122 16.29 -5.94 -9.25
N VAL A 123 15.31 -6.81 -9.07
CA VAL A 123 14.40 -7.27 -10.12
C VAL A 123 13.00 -6.84 -9.74
N ALA A 124 12.38 -6.04 -10.59
CA ALA A 124 11.00 -5.63 -10.43
C ALA A 124 10.08 -6.51 -11.30
N PHE A 125 8.97 -6.97 -10.75
CA PHE A 125 7.91 -7.62 -11.52
C PHE A 125 6.54 -7.05 -11.17
N THR A 126 5.63 -7.07 -12.13
CA THR A 126 4.28 -6.51 -12.00
C THR A 126 3.23 -7.60 -11.95
N ASP A 127 2.29 -7.49 -11.01
CA ASP A 127 1.06 -8.29 -11.01
C ASP A 127 0.08 -7.77 -12.07
N GLN A 128 -0.90 -8.58 -12.44
CA GLN A 128 -1.99 -8.27 -13.39
C GLN A 128 -2.79 -7.02 -13.00
N ARG A 129 -2.72 -6.61 -11.72
CA ARG A 129 -3.34 -5.39 -11.19
C ARG A 129 -2.40 -4.17 -11.20
N GLY A 130 -1.23 -4.26 -11.84
CA GLY A 130 -0.26 -3.17 -11.93
C GLY A 130 0.56 -2.92 -10.64
N ARG A 131 0.53 -3.86 -9.68
CA ARG A 131 1.35 -3.75 -8.46
C ARG A 131 2.78 -4.19 -8.77
N VAL A 132 3.75 -3.32 -8.51
CA VAL A 132 5.19 -3.62 -8.68
C VAL A 132 5.74 -4.25 -7.40
N PHE A 133 6.40 -5.38 -7.55
CA PHE A 133 7.13 -6.09 -6.50
C PHE A 133 8.61 -6.03 -6.81
N HIS A 134 9.42 -5.73 -5.80
CA HIS A 134 10.87 -5.73 -5.90
C HIS A 134 11.42 -7.00 -5.23
N MET A 135 12.27 -7.71 -5.95
CA MET A 135 13.12 -8.76 -5.42
C MET A 135 14.55 -8.27 -5.48
N ASP A 136 15.31 -8.44 -4.42
CA ASP A 136 16.73 -8.13 -4.41
C ASP A 136 17.50 -9.29 -3.76
N LYS A 137 18.83 -9.17 -3.73
CA LYS A 137 19.71 -10.14 -3.07
C LYS A 137 20.16 -9.66 -1.69
N SER A 138 19.35 -8.84 -1.00
CA SER A 138 19.70 -8.34 0.32
C SER A 138 19.87 -9.49 1.30
N PRO A 139 20.99 -9.52 2.06
CA PRO A 139 21.19 -10.49 3.13
C PRO A 139 20.09 -10.43 4.20
N MET A 140 19.38 -9.29 4.31
CA MET A 140 18.31 -9.07 5.29
C MET A 140 17.03 -9.86 4.97
N HIS A 141 16.83 -10.25 3.71
CA HIS A 141 15.66 -11.03 3.29
C HIS A 141 15.91 -12.54 3.31
N THR A 142 17.13 -12.99 3.63
CA THR A 142 17.43 -14.42 3.70
C THR A 142 16.56 -15.13 4.73
N LYS A 143 16.28 -16.41 4.48
CA LYS A 143 15.46 -17.20 5.40
C LYS A 143 16.09 -17.31 6.80
N TRP A 144 17.42 -17.36 6.85
CA TRP A 144 18.17 -17.34 8.10
C TRP A 144 17.91 -16.05 8.88
N PHE A 145 18.04 -14.88 8.24
CA PHE A 145 17.85 -13.58 8.90
C PHE A 145 16.40 -13.35 9.36
N GLN A 146 15.42 -13.81 8.57
CA GLN A 146 14.01 -13.76 8.95
C GLN A 146 13.72 -14.56 10.22
N LEU A 147 14.26 -15.78 10.30
CA LEU A 147 14.10 -16.65 11.46
C LEU A 147 14.84 -16.10 12.68
N PHE A 148 16.07 -15.59 12.49
CA PHE A 148 16.81 -14.86 13.52
C PHE A 148 15.98 -13.70 14.08
N SER A 149 15.44 -12.84 13.20
CA SER A 149 14.64 -11.68 13.61
C SER A 149 13.43 -12.10 14.44
N LYS A 150 12.73 -13.16 14.01
CA LYS A 150 11.55 -13.68 14.71
C LYS A 150 11.90 -14.24 16.08
N GLY A 151 12.94 -15.07 16.20
CA GLY A 151 13.33 -15.59 17.52
C GLY A 151 13.89 -14.53 18.44
N CYS A 152 14.58 -13.52 17.89
CA CYS A 152 15.03 -12.35 18.64
C CYS A 152 13.83 -11.58 19.23
N GLU A 153 12.78 -11.36 18.42
CA GLU A 153 11.53 -10.73 18.85
C GLU A 153 10.81 -11.56 19.93
N SER A 154 10.65 -12.87 19.72
CA SER A 154 10.00 -13.77 20.69
C SER A 154 10.71 -13.79 22.03
N ARG A 155 12.04 -13.75 22.03
CA ARG A 155 12.87 -13.78 23.23
C ARG A 155 12.87 -12.46 24.01
N MET A 156 12.84 -11.34 23.30
CA MET A 156 12.96 -10.02 23.93
C MET A 156 11.63 -9.45 24.41
N GLU A 157 10.51 -10.07 24.02
CA GLU A 157 9.13 -9.63 24.30
C GLU A 157 8.87 -8.17 23.88
N ASN A 158 8.05 -7.97 22.84
CA ASN A 158 7.67 -6.61 22.46
C ASN A 158 6.51 -6.11 23.32
N SER A 159 6.82 -5.58 24.51
CA SER A 159 5.84 -4.85 25.32
C SER A 159 5.63 -3.44 24.76
N THR A 160 4.67 -3.31 23.83
CA THR A 160 4.13 -2.00 23.46
C THR A 160 3.22 -1.51 24.58
N SER A 161 3.73 -0.63 25.45
CA SER A 161 2.85 0.29 26.19
C SER A 161 2.30 1.26 25.14
N GLN A 162 1.06 1.01 24.71
CA GLN A 162 0.30 1.89 23.83
C GLN A 162 -0.34 3.03 24.64
N ASP A 163 0.35 3.53 25.67
CA ASP A 163 -0.07 4.71 26.42
C ASP A 163 0.24 5.96 25.58
N ALA A 164 -0.28 6.01 24.36
CA ALA A 164 -0.64 7.27 23.77
C ALA A 164 -1.93 7.67 24.48
N ALA A 165 -1.82 8.60 25.43
CA ALA A 165 -3.00 9.26 25.96
C ALA A 165 -3.80 9.78 24.76
N LEU A 166 -5.01 9.25 24.57
CA LEU A 166 -5.95 9.80 23.60
C LEU A 166 -6.16 11.26 23.99
N SER A 167 -5.88 12.18 23.07
CA SER A 167 -6.21 13.57 23.32
C SER A 167 -7.72 13.67 23.51
N VAL A 168 -8.16 14.58 24.39
CA VAL A 168 -9.60 14.78 24.64
C VAL A 168 -10.32 15.11 23.34
N GLU A 169 -9.67 15.84 22.43
CA GLU A 169 -10.18 16.16 21.09
C GLU A 169 -10.34 14.92 20.20
N ALA A 170 -9.36 13.99 20.22
CA ALA A 170 -9.47 12.74 19.48
C ALA A 170 -10.61 11.87 20.04
N MET A 171 -10.77 11.81 21.36
CA MET A 171 -11.83 11.06 22.02
C MET A 171 -13.21 11.63 21.71
N LEU A 172 -13.38 12.96 21.76
CA LEU A 172 -14.61 13.65 21.39
C LEU A 172 -14.97 13.42 19.91
N ALA A 173 -14.00 13.54 19.00
CA ALA A 173 -14.23 13.28 17.57
C ALA A 173 -14.65 11.83 17.29
N MET A 174 -14.14 10.87 18.06
CA MET A 174 -14.56 9.47 17.95
C MET A 174 -15.97 9.25 18.47
N LEU A 175 -16.33 9.85 19.60
CA LEU A 175 -17.69 9.77 20.14
C LEU A 175 -18.70 10.38 19.17
N GLU A 176 -18.36 11.50 18.52
CA GLU A 176 -19.19 12.11 17.46
C GLU A 176 -19.34 11.19 16.25
N LEU A 177 -18.25 10.54 15.81
CA LEU A 177 -18.28 9.59 14.69
C LEU A 177 -19.11 8.34 15.02
N LEU A 178 -19.03 7.84 16.24
CA LEU A 178 -19.84 6.71 16.70
C LEU A 178 -21.31 7.11 16.84
N TRP A 179 -21.59 8.26 17.43
CA TRP A 179 -22.96 8.77 17.54
C TRP A 179 -23.59 8.98 16.16
N LYS A 180 -22.85 9.58 15.23
CA LYS A 180 -23.29 9.72 13.82
C LYS A 180 -23.42 8.37 13.10
N SER A 181 -22.68 7.34 13.50
CA SER A 181 -22.82 6.01 12.91
C SER A 181 -24.12 5.30 13.30
N LEU A 182 -24.74 5.69 14.42
CA LEU A 182 -26.05 5.21 14.88
C LEU A 182 -27.23 5.86 14.14
N ASP A 183 -27.00 6.97 13.44
CA ASP A 183 -28.04 7.60 12.62
C ASP A 183 -28.46 6.68 11.46
N LYS A 184 -29.75 6.71 11.10
CA LYS A 184 -30.22 6.03 9.89
C LYS A 184 -29.55 6.63 8.66
N GLY A 185 -29.09 5.77 7.75
CA GLY A 185 -28.48 6.19 6.50
C GLY A 185 -29.49 6.86 5.57
N GLN A 186 -29.02 7.77 4.72
CA GLN A 186 -29.85 8.27 3.62
C GLN A 186 -30.20 7.12 2.65
N LYS A 187 -31.37 7.21 2.00
CA LYS A 187 -31.95 6.18 1.11
C LYS A 187 -32.39 4.87 1.81
N GLY A 188 -33.03 4.99 2.98
CA GLY A 188 -33.76 3.86 3.60
C GLY A 188 -32.88 2.76 4.20
N ARG A 189 -31.59 3.04 4.43
CA ARG A 189 -30.65 2.06 5.01
C ARG A 189 -30.66 2.11 6.54
N ASN A 190 -30.61 0.94 7.16
CA ASN A 190 -30.56 0.78 8.61
C ASN A 190 -29.21 1.19 9.23
N TYR A 191 -28.23 1.62 8.42
CA TYR A 191 -26.90 2.02 8.87
C TYR A 191 -26.41 3.25 8.11
N CYS A 192 -25.65 4.11 8.79
CA CYS A 192 -24.95 5.25 8.19
C CYS A 192 -23.72 4.76 7.40
N GLN A 193 -23.39 5.38 6.27
CA GLN A 193 -22.19 5.02 5.49
C GLN A 193 -20.93 5.68 6.03
N PHE A 194 -19.78 5.03 5.82
CA PHE A 194 -18.48 5.57 6.22
C PHE A 194 -18.18 6.95 5.60
N ASP A 195 -18.53 7.16 4.33
CA ASP A 195 -18.31 8.46 3.66
C ASP A 195 -19.11 9.61 4.29
N THR A 196 -20.27 9.33 4.87
CA THR A 196 -21.08 10.33 5.57
C THR A 196 -20.43 10.71 6.89
N ILE A 197 -20.01 9.73 7.70
CA ILE A 197 -19.38 10.01 8.99
C ILE A 197 -17.97 10.61 8.82
N ARG A 198 -17.20 10.20 7.80
CA ARG A 198 -15.84 10.72 7.55
C ARG A 198 -15.82 12.24 7.36
N LYS A 199 -16.92 12.86 6.95
CA LYS A 199 -17.03 14.33 6.85
C LYS A 199 -16.83 15.04 8.20
N ILE A 200 -17.16 14.40 9.32
CA ILE A 200 -16.88 14.93 10.67
C ILE A 200 -15.38 15.01 10.91
N ARG A 201 -14.60 14.02 10.44
CA ARG A 201 -13.13 14.09 10.48
C ARG A 201 -12.62 15.32 9.72
N SER A 202 -13.11 15.53 8.50
CA SER A 202 -12.71 16.67 7.68
C SER A 202 -13.08 18.01 8.32
N LEU A 203 -14.26 18.11 8.94
CA LEU A 203 -14.68 19.30 9.69
C LEU A 203 -13.75 19.58 10.86
N ARG A 204 -13.47 18.58 11.70
CA ARG A 204 -12.57 18.69 12.87
C ARG A 204 -11.15 19.04 12.46
N GLU A 205 -10.67 18.49 11.36
CA GLU A 205 -9.36 18.83 10.78
C GLU A 205 -9.32 20.30 10.36
N ASN A 206 -10.32 20.79 9.62
CA ASN A 206 -10.36 22.18 9.20
C ASN A 206 -10.39 23.15 10.39
N ILE A 207 -11.11 22.80 11.46
CA ILE A 207 -11.12 23.58 12.71
C ILE A 207 -9.74 23.57 13.36
N HIS A 208 -9.07 22.41 13.42
CA HIS A 208 -7.72 22.30 13.97
C HIS A 208 -6.70 23.10 13.15
N SER A 209 -6.69 22.96 11.82
CA SER A 209 -5.81 23.69 10.91
C SER A 209 -6.04 25.21 10.95
N GLY A 210 -7.27 25.65 11.23
CA GLY A 210 -7.60 27.06 11.45
C GLY A 210 -7.32 27.60 12.86
N SER A 211 -6.90 26.75 13.80
CA SER A 211 -6.57 27.16 15.17
C SER A 211 -5.13 27.66 15.30
N ILE A 212 -4.83 28.42 16.36
CA ILE A 212 -3.47 28.88 16.68
C ILE A 212 -2.51 27.68 16.79
N ASN A 213 -2.95 26.57 17.39
CA ASN A 213 -2.15 25.36 17.51
C ASN A 213 -1.89 24.66 16.17
N GLY A 214 -2.88 24.66 15.26
CA GLY A 214 -2.71 24.15 13.90
C GLY A 214 -1.75 25.00 13.09
N LEU A 215 -1.85 26.33 13.19
CA LEU A 215 -0.97 27.26 12.51
C LEU A 215 0.49 27.13 12.99
N LEU A 216 0.71 27.01 14.30
CA LEU A 216 2.05 26.90 14.91
C LEU A 216 2.69 25.52 14.76
N SER A 217 1.90 24.47 14.54
CA SER A 217 2.40 23.09 14.45
C SER A 217 2.57 22.56 13.03
N ASN A 218 2.09 23.29 12.03
CA ASN A 218 2.14 22.88 10.63
C ASN A 218 3.50 23.22 10.01
N VAL A 219 4.19 22.19 9.53
CA VAL A 219 5.46 22.28 8.80
C VAL A 219 5.19 21.82 7.38
N ALA A 220 5.34 22.71 6.42
CA ALA A 220 5.20 22.39 5.00
C ALA A 220 6.57 22.14 4.35
N PHE A 221 6.68 21.11 3.52
CA PHE A 221 7.86 20.90 2.68
C PHE A 221 7.43 20.56 1.25
N THR A 222 8.25 20.91 0.26
CA THR A 222 7.94 20.72 -1.16
C THR A 222 8.80 19.62 -1.79
N ASP A 223 8.22 18.79 -2.67
CA ASP A 223 9.02 17.93 -3.53
C ASP A 223 9.64 18.69 -4.71
N GLN A 224 10.55 18.03 -5.43
CA GLN A 224 11.21 18.55 -6.62
C GLN A 224 10.23 18.85 -7.78
N ARG A 225 8.97 18.44 -7.68
CA ARG A 225 7.90 18.70 -8.65
C ARG A 225 6.93 19.79 -8.16
N GLY A 226 7.24 20.47 -7.06
CA GLY A 226 6.43 21.56 -6.50
C GLY A 226 5.21 21.11 -5.67
N ARG A 227 5.10 19.82 -5.32
CA ARG A 227 4.01 19.34 -4.45
C ARG A 227 4.32 19.66 -3.00
N VAL A 228 3.42 20.38 -2.34
CA VAL A 228 3.51 20.75 -0.93
C VAL A 228 2.95 19.64 -0.05
N PHE A 229 3.75 19.17 0.90
CA PHE A 229 3.39 18.21 1.93
C PHE A 229 3.30 18.92 3.27
N HIS A 230 2.22 18.69 4.00
CA HIS A 230 2.00 19.26 5.33
C HIS A 230 2.26 18.18 6.40
N MET A 231 3.09 18.52 7.38
CA MET A 231 3.27 17.78 8.61
C MET A 231 2.70 18.62 9.74
N ASP A 232 1.61 18.17 10.34
CA ASP A 232 0.99 18.84 11.47
C ASP A 232 0.97 17.90 12.70
N LYS A 233 0.55 18.45 13.85
CA LYS A 233 0.34 17.68 15.08
C LYS A 233 -1.15 17.39 15.34
N SER A 234 -1.95 17.31 14.28
CA SER A 234 -3.39 17.07 14.41
C SER A 234 -3.67 15.74 15.10
N PRO A 235 -4.54 15.73 16.13
CA PRO A 235 -5.02 14.50 16.74
C PRO A 235 -5.66 13.53 15.74
N MET A 236 -6.20 14.06 14.63
CA MET A 236 -6.90 13.32 13.57
C MET A 236 -5.95 12.55 12.63
N HIS A 237 -4.66 12.89 12.62
CA HIS A 237 -3.65 12.18 11.82
C HIS A 237 -2.85 11.16 12.63
N THR A 238 -3.13 11.03 13.93
CA THR A 238 -2.51 10.01 14.77
C THR A 238 -2.75 8.60 14.19
N LYS A 239 -1.74 7.74 14.34
CA LYS A 239 -1.82 6.35 13.86
C LYS A 239 -3.03 5.61 14.42
N TRP A 240 -3.40 5.93 15.67
CA TRP A 240 -4.55 5.36 16.36
C TRP A 240 -5.87 5.81 15.71
N PHE A 241 -6.06 7.11 15.47
CA PHE A 241 -7.26 7.62 14.80
C PHE A 241 -7.41 7.08 13.36
N GLN A 242 -6.30 6.86 12.66
CA GLN A 242 -6.30 6.19 11.35
C GLN A 242 -6.80 4.75 11.44
N LEU A 243 -6.38 3.98 12.46
CA LEU A 243 -6.85 2.62 12.69
C LEU A 243 -8.32 2.58 13.10
N PHE A 244 -8.77 3.51 13.96
CA PHE A 244 -10.19 3.70 14.29
C PHE A 244 -11.02 3.98 13.03
N SER A 245 -10.60 4.92 12.20
CA SER A 245 -11.26 5.24 10.93
C SER A 245 -11.32 4.03 9.98
N LYS A 246 -10.24 3.25 9.89
CA LYS A 246 -10.19 2.01 9.11
C LYS A 246 -11.16 0.95 9.66
N GLY A 247 -11.29 0.87 10.99
CA GLY A 247 -12.27 0.02 11.67
C GLY A 247 -13.70 0.42 11.35
N CYS A 248 -14.04 1.72 11.43
CA CYS A 248 -15.35 2.24 11.04
C CYS A 248 -15.66 1.93 9.57
N LYS A 249 -14.69 2.13 8.67
CA LYS A 249 -14.85 1.80 7.24
C LYS A 249 -15.15 0.31 7.00
N SER A 250 -14.54 -0.57 7.79
CA SER A 250 -14.72 -2.02 7.65
C SER A 250 -16.08 -2.50 8.17
N ARG A 251 -16.66 -1.82 9.18
CA ARG A 251 -17.97 -2.18 9.74
C ARG A 251 -19.17 -1.58 9.00
N MET A 252 -18.98 -0.45 8.33
CA MET A 252 -20.07 0.38 7.80
C MET A 252 -20.24 0.27 6.27
N GLU A 253 -19.56 -0.71 5.64
CA GLU A 253 -19.58 -1.04 4.21
C GLU A 253 -19.80 0.14 3.25
N ASN A 254 -18.74 0.54 2.56
CA ASN A 254 -18.81 1.68 1.65
C ASN A 254 -19.26 1.23 0.25
N SER A 255 -20.56 1.02 0.05
CA SER A 255 -21.12 0.77 -1.28
C SER A 255 -21.23 2.10 -2.05
N THR A 256 -20.44 2.30 -3.08
CA THR A 256 -20.62 3.41 -4.01
C THR A 256 -21.34 2.88 -5.25
N SER A 257 -22.61 3.25 -5.44
CA SER A 257 -23.32 2.99 -6.70
C SER A 257 -22.96 4.13 -7.65
N GLN A 258 -21.85 3.99 -8.38
CA GLN A 258 -21.38 5.06 -9.27
C GLN A 258 -22.04 5.06 -10.65
N ASP A 259 -22.76 4.00 -11.01
CA ASP A 259 -23.27 3.85 -12.37
C ASP A 259 -24.80 3.68 -12.36
N ALA A 260 -25.50 4.72 -12.84
CA ALA A 260 -26.77 4.52 -13.51
C ALA A 260 -26.46 4.62 -15.00
N ALA A 261 -26.49 3.50 -15.71
CA ALA A 261 -26.49 3.53 -17.17
C ALA A 261 -27.69 4.37 -17.62
N LEU A 262 -27.47 5.33 -18.52
CA LEU A 262 -28.57 6.06 -19.14
C LEU A 262 -29.37 5.04 -19.97
N SER A 263 -30.64 4.84 -19.63
CA SER A 263 -31.49 3.93 -20.39
C SER A 263 -31.75 4.48 -21.79
N VAL A 264 -32.00 3.61 -22.75
CA VAL A 264 -32.31 4.01 -24.13
C VAL A 264 -33.57 4.88 -24.15
N GLU A 265 -34.56 4.56 -23.31
CA GLU A 265 -35.81 5.33 -23.16
C GLU A 265 -35.54 6.74 -22.62
N ALA A 266 -34.64 6.88 -21.63
CA ALA A 266 -34.25 8.18 -21.10
C ALA A 266 -33.50 9.01 -22.16
N MET A 267 -32.64 8.38 -22.96
CA MET A 267 -31.96 9.03 -24.08
C MET A 267 -32.95 9.52 -25.14
N LEU A 268 -33.91 8.66 -25.54
CA LEU A 268 -34.94 9.02 -26.51
C LEU A 268 -35.82 10.17 -26.01
N ALA A 269 -36.22 10.15 -24.73
CA ALA A 269 -36.99 11.24 -24.12
C ALA A 269 -36.20 12.56 -24.08
N MET A 270 -34.88 12.52 -23.83
CA MET A 270 -34.02 13.70 -23.89
C MET A 270 -33.94 14.26 -25.32
N LEU A 271 -33.82 13.40 -26.33
CA LEU A 271 -33.81 13.81 -27.73
C LEU A 271 -35.17 14.40 -28.16
N GLU A 272 -36.27 13.82 -27.73
CA GLU A 272 -37.63 14.34 -27.98
C GLU A 272 -37.84 15.72 -27.35
N LEU A 273 -37.35 15.94 -26.12
CA LEU A 273 -37.39 17.25 -25.48
C LEU A 273 -36.55 18.30 -26.23
N LEU A 274 -35.38 17.91 -26.73
CA LEU A 274 -34.52 18.79 -27.53
C LEU A 274 -35.17 19.10 -28.88
N GLU A 275 -35.81 18.13 -29.52
CA GLU A 275 -36.55 18.32 -30.76
C GLU A 275 -37.74 19.27 -30.56
N LEU A 276 -38.53 19.08 -29.50
CA LEU A 276 -39.60 20.01 -29.12
C LEU A 276 -39.06 21.43 -28.85
N ARG A 277 -37.88 21.55 -28.23
CA ARG A 277 -37.22 22.85 -28.01
C ARG A 277 -36.83 23.51 -29.34
N VAL A 278 -36.37 22.73 -30.32
CA VAL A 278 -36.01 23.23 -31.66
C VAL A 278 -37.24 23.64 -32.48
N GLN A 279 -38.38 22.96 -32.28
CA GLN A 279 -39.64 23.19 -32.98
C GLN A 279 -40.46 24.37 -32.42
N ARG A 280 -40.21 24.82 -31.18
CA ARG A 280 -40.89 25.97 -30.59
C ARG A 280 -40.62 27.27 -31.35
N THR A 281 -41.69 27.92 -31.82
CA THR A 281 -41.68 29.15 -32.62
C THR A 281 -41.02 30.35 -31.93
N SER A 282 -40.98 30.37 -30.59
CA SER A 282 -40.40 31.46 -29.79
C SER A 282 -38.88 31.31 -29.51
N THR A 283 -38.25 30.27 -30.04
CA THR A 283 -36.85 29.92 -29.71
C THR A 283 -35.87 30.69 -30.58
N SER A 284 -34.85 31.32 -29.98
CA SER A 284 -33.84 32.07 -30.73
C SER A 284 -32.97 31.17 -31.60
N LYS A 285 -32.27 31.73 -32.58
CA LYS A 285 -31.33 30.99 -33.45
C LYS A 285 -30.21 30.33 -32.64
N GLU A 286 -29.74 31.01 -31.60
CA GLU A 286 -28.71 30.57 -30.67
C GLU A 286 -29.20 29.41 -29.81
N GLU A 287 -30.42 29.51 -29.27
CA GLU A 287 -31.03 28.43 -28.49
C GLU A 287 -31.26 27.17 -29.34
N ARG A 288 -31.71 27.33 -30.60
CA ARG A 288 -31.86 26.19 -31.53
C ARG A 288 -30.52 25.54 -31.83
N ARG A 289 -29.48 26.34 -32.08
CA ARG A 289 -28.11 25.84 -32.30
C ARG A 289 -27.60 25.08 -31.07
N MET A 290 -27.83 25.61 -29.87
CA MET A 290 -27.39 24.96 -28.63
C MET A 290 -28.11 23.64 -28.40
N ALA A 291 -29.43 23.56 -28.65
CA ALA A 291 -30.20 22.33 -28.53
C ALA A 291 -29.69 21.24 -29.50
N VAL A 292 -29.39 21.60 -30.76
CA VAL A 292 -28.83 20.67 -31.75
C VAL A 292 -27.43 20.19 -31.34
N MET A 293 -26.57 21.08 -30.83
CA MET A 293 -25.24 20.70 -30.34
C MET A 293 -25.31 19.75 -29.15
N ILE A 294 -26.23 19.98 -28.21
CA ILE A 294 -26.45 19.10 -27.07
C ILE A 294 -26.93 17.72 -27.55
N ALA A 295 -27.87 17.67 -28.50
CA ALA A 295 -28.34 16.42 -29.07
C ALA A 295 -27.19 15.64 -29.75
N ALA A 296 -26.35 16.33 -30.52
CA ALA A 296 -25.20 15.72 -31.18
C ALA A 296 -24.18 15.15 -30.17
N VAL A 297 -23.86 15.89 -29.10
CA VAL A 297 -22.96 15.43 -28.03
C VAL A 297 -23.52 14.18 -27.33
N LEU A 298 -24.82 14.14 -27.06
CA LEU A 298 -25.47 13.00 -26.42
C LEU A 298 -25.43 11.76 -27.32
N VAL A 299 -25.77 11.89 -28.60
CA VAL A 299 -25.79 10.77 -29.55
C VAL A 299 -24.38 10.27 -29.84
N VAL A 300 -23.43 11.16 -30.13
CA VAL A 300 -22.03 10.78 -30.42
C VAL A 300 -21.37 10.18 -29.18
N GLY A 301 -21.56 10.79 -28.00
CA GLY A 301 -21.03 10.24 -26.74
C GLY A 301 -21.59 8.85 -26.40
N PHE A 302 -22.88 8.63 -26.68
CA PHE A 302 -23.53 7.34 -26.44
C PHE A 302 -23.12 6.27 -27.45
N CYS A 303 -23.11 6.58 -28.74
CA CYS A 303 -22.83 5.61 -29.79
C CYS A 303 -21.33 5.30 -29.97
N ALA A 304 -20.44 6.28 -29.77
CA ALA A 304 -19.00 6.12 -29.96
C ALA A 304 -18.24 5.85 -28.64
N ALA A 305 -18.94 5.84 -27.49
CA ALA A 305 -18.37 5.61 -26.15
C ALA A 305 -17.16 6.50 -25.82
N LEU A 306 -17.14 7.72 -26.37
CA LEU A 306 -16.06 8.69 -26.17
C LEU A 306 -16.07 9.24 -24.73
N ARG A 307 -14.88 9.41 -24.14
CA ARG A 307 -14.74 10.05 -22.83
C ARG A 307 -15.01 11.55 -22.95
N GLY A 308 -15.49 12.20 -21.89
CA GLY A 308 -16.03 13.57 -21.94
C GLY A 308 -15.13 14.62 -22.62
N GLY A 309 -13.80 14.51 -22.52
CA GLY A 309 -12.88 15.40 -23.24
C GLY A 309 -12.74 15.08 -24.73
N GLU A 310 -12.89 13.82 -25.13
CA GLU A 310 -12.76 13.33 -26.51
C GLU A 310 -13.93 13.76 -27.38
N ILE A 311 -15.14 13.89 -26.82
CA ILE A 311 -16.32 14.40 -27.56
C ILE A 311 -16.09 15.85 -28.03
N MET A 312 -15.35 16.64 -27.26
CA MET A 312 -15.03 18.03 -27.61
C MET A 312 -13.94 18.13 -28.69
N LEU A 313 -13.29 17.02 -29.05
CA LEU A 313 -12.31 16.95 -30.13
C LEU A 313 -12.96 16.60 -31.48
N VAL A 314 -14.27 16.40 -31.55
CA VAL A 314 -14.95 16.11 -32.83
C VAL A 314 -14.77 17.29 -33.79
N GLU A 315 -14.17 17.02 -34.94
CA GLU A 315 -13.93 18.03 -35.97
C GLU A 315 -15.24 18.27 -36.74
N ALA A 316 -15.91 19.38 -36.44
CA ALA A 316 -17.26 19.65 -36.92
C ALA A 316 -17.36 19.82 -38.44
N THR A 317 -16.30 20.28 -39.12
CA THR A 317 -16.34 20.58 -40.55
C THR A 317 -16.38 19.32 -41.39
N GLU A 318 -15.48 18.38 -41.10
CA GLU A 318 -15.33 17.09 -41.74
C GLU A 318 -16.48 16.16 -41.35
N PHE A 319 -16.96 16.26 -40.10
CA PHE A 319 -18.16 15.57 -39.66
C PHE A 319 -19.36 15.95 -40.54
N CYS A 320 -19.61 17.24 -40.74
CA CYS A 320 -20.70 17.72 -41.60
C CYS A 320 -20.51 17.29 -43.07
N ARG A 321 -19.28 17.31 -43.58
CA ARG A 321 -18.99 16.89 -44.97
C ARG A 321 -19.26 15.41 -45.21
N ARG A 322 -19.01 14.55 -44.22
CA ARG A 322 -19.03 13.09 -44.38
C ARG A 322 -20.15 12.40 -43.64
N ILE A 323 -21.14 13.16 -43.17
CA ILE A 323 -22.28 12.64 -42.40
C ILE A 323 -23.04 11.53 -43.15
N ASP A 324 -23.12 11.61 -44.48
CA ASP A 324 -23.84 10.64 -45.31
C ASP A 324 -22.91 9.58 -45.95
N ALA A 325 -21.61 9.62 -45.69
CA ALA A 325 -20.62 8.78 -46.38
C ALA A 325 -20.89 7.28 -46.21
N GLY A 326 -21.35 6.85 -45.03
CA GLY A 326 -21.64 5.46 -44.72
C GLY A 326 -23.08 5.00 -44.97
N ARG A 327 -23.96 5.82 -45.58
CA ARG A 327 -25.38 5.44 -45.80
C ARG A 327 -25.58 4.33 -46.81
N VAL A 328 -24.71 4.24 -47.82
CA VAL A 328 -24.87 3.36 -49.00
C VAL A 328 -24.09 2.06 -48.83
N GLU A 329 -23.33 1.92 -47.75
CA GLU A 329 -22.55 0.72 -47.47
C GLU A 329 -23.42 -0.41 -46.90
N SER A 330 -22.93 -1.64 -47.03
CA SER A 330 -23.60 -2.84 -46.49
C SER A 330 -23.86 -2.76 -44.98
N THR A 331 -23.03 -2.00 -44.26
CA THR A 331 -23.24 -1.64 -42.85
C THR A 331 -23.35 -0.12 -42.74
N GLN A 332 -24.57 0.36 -42.50
CA GLN A 332 -24.83 1.79 -42.37
C GLN A 332 -24.11 2.36 -41.15
N HIS A 333 -23.33 3.42 -41.37
CA HIS A 333 -22.56 4.07 -40.30
C HIS A 333 -22.40 5.57 -40.56
N VAL A 334 -21.99 6.30 -39.53
CA VAL A 334 -21.64 7.74 -39.59
C VAL A 334 -20.21 7.90 -39.13
N LEU A 335 -19.40 8.64 -39.89
CA LEU A 335 -18.00 8.92 -39.56
C LEU A 335 -17.92 10.06 -38.56
N VAL A 336 -17.23 9.84 -37.42
CA VAL A 336 -16.96 10.85 -36.40
C VAL A 336 -15.47 11.18 -36.41
N PRO A 337 -15.01 12.20 -37.15
CA PRO A 337 -13.61 12.58 -37.19
C PRO A 337 -13.22 13.32 -35.91
N LEU A 338 -12.06 12.98 -35.36
CA LEU A 338 -11.48 13.63 -34.18
C LEU A 338 -10.28 14.47 -34.59
N MET A 339 -10.10 15.63 -33.96
CA MET A 339 -8.89 16.44 -34.00
C MET A 339 -7.80 15.71 -33.21
N GLY A 340 -7.03 14.85 -33.87
CA GLY A 340 -5.98 14.02 -33.27
C GLY A 340 -4.92 13.63 -34.27
#